data_AF-A8F734-F1
#
_entry.id   AF-A8F734-F1
#
_cell.length_a   1.000
_cell.length_b   1.000
_cell.length_c   1.000
_cell.angle_alpha   90.00
_cell.angle_beta   90.00
_cell.angle_gamma   90.00
#
_symmetry.space_group_name_H-M   'P 1'
#
loop_
_entity.id
_entity.type
_entity.pdbx_description
1 polymer ?
#
loop_
_entity_poly.entity_id
_entity_poly.type
_entity_poly.pdbx_seq_one_letter_code
_entity_poly.pdbx_strand_id
1 'polypeptide(L)'
;MKKLLFFFFIVLVASLYGITQFVPIDYEQIFIAKDNATHYSLAKNTQLVDILANSLGIEPMIQGFLASSLVQYGATAEQLTDLISKDVMIVTKKDNIAIIAGPSSNAPKLLKAVTEILGANFQAAVSGNYLLISTDKEFLEQCLKGGGTIPEEILEKFSDSSVWAVLFSPRISMQDSVFSLKGTIKVFSDKISGEYSIYPENDKARDLLKGMKSTKEFNMYTDPNLGGEIFIFANVGNFSVLSKLYQSLNLSSTYSNLFSNMETFLPEGTKTENLEGQFEELTELSDKLTGQFALSLKISNMIEAFLFSEEDQQIPNPVLYAVVGGKISIEELNQTTNGQIKVDSGIRYIDLEGIYITSESDRLKVYSTMPAQFKNEKGSLEKALSFYKSDMPFFIFVDFSPILEKLTGITVDSILLLTSSVNDKIFTVNWYLK
;
A
#
# COMPACT_ATOMS: atom_id res chain seq x y z
N MET A 1 11.49 48.42 2.24
CA MET A 1 11.59 47.63 0.98
C MET A 1 11.85 46.14 1.23
N LYS A 2 12.96 45.70 1.86
CA LYS A 2 13.22 44.25 2.09
C LYS A 2 12.11 43.49 2.84
N LYS A 3 11.52 44.08 3.89
CA LYS A 3 10.37 43.49 4.63
C LYS A 3 9.07 43.43 3.80
N LEU A 4 8.89 44.35 2.85
CA LEU A 4 7.69 44.42 2.00
C LEU A 4 7.79 43.42 0.83
N LEU A 5 8.99 43.24 0.28
CA LEU A 5 9.33 42.19 -0.69
C LEU A 5 9.21 40.79 -0.08
N PHE A 6 9.64 40.61 1.18
CA PHE A 6 9.44 39.36 1.91
C PHE A 6 7.96 39.06 2.15
N PHE A 7 7.15 40.09 2.49
CA PHE A 7 5.70 39.94 2.63
C PHE A 7 5.02 39.63 1.28
N PHE A 8 5.43 40.29 0.20
CA PHE A 8 4.93 39.96 -1.14
C PHE A 8 5.34 38.56 -1.59
N PHE A 9 6.56 38.11 -1.27
CA PHE A 9 7.03 36.76 -1.54
C PHE A 9 6.24 35.73 -0.73
N ILE A 10 6.00 35.95 0.56
CA ILE A 10 5.13 35.10 1.39
C ILE A 10 3.70 35.06 0.86
N VAL A 11 3.13 36.20 0.46
CA VAL A 11 1.77 36.25 -0.10
C VAL A 11 1.72 35.56 -1.47
N LEU A 12 2.76 35.68 -2.30
CA LEU A 12 2.86 34.99 -3.58
C LEU A 12 3.00 33.47 -3.38
N VAL A 13 3.87 33.03 -2.46
CA VAL A 13 4.04 31.61 -2.10
C VAL A 13 2.76 31.05 -1.45
N ALA A 14 2.12 31.78 -0.54
CA ALA A 14 0.84 31.40 0.04
C ALA A 14 -0.28 31.35 -1.01
N SER A 15 -0.25 32.23 -2.03
CA SER A 15 -1.19 32.20 -3.15
C SER A 15 -0.94 31.05 -4.12
N LEU A 16 0.30 30.56 -4.21
CA LEU A 16 0.69 29.40 -5.03
C LEU A 16 0.25 28.06 -4.40
N TYR A 17 -0.08 28.04 -3.11
CA TYR A 17 -0.53 26.85 -2.38
C TYR A 17 -1.85 27.11 -1.66
N GLY A 18 -2.86 27.61 -2.36
CA GLY A 18 -4.15 27.99 -1.76
C GLY A 18 -4.82 26.89 -0.92
N ILE A 19 -4.58 25.61 -1.22
CA ILE A 19 -5.12 24.49 -0.44
C ILE A 19 -4.44 24.32 0.93
N THR A 20 -3.18 24.77 1.11
CA THR A 20 -2.44 24.60 2.38
C THR A 20 -2.93 25.54 3.48
N GLN A 21 -3.80 26.50 3.18
CA GLN A 21 -4.43 27.34 4.20
C GLN A 21 -5.32 26.53 5.15
N PHE A 22 -5.77 25.34 4.72
CA PHE A 22 -6.63 24.46 5.51
C PHE A 22 -5.87 23.45 6.38
N VAL A 23 -4.55 23.60 6.48
CA VAL A 23 -3.74 22.75 7.34
C VAL A 23 -3.96 23.15 8.80
N PRO A 24 -4.46 22.25 9.66
CA PRO A 24 -4.63 22.53 11.09
C PRO A 24 -3.26 22.53 11.80
N ILE A 25 -3.16 23.14 12.98
CA ILE A 25 -1.90 23.24 13.73
C ILE A 25 -1.34 21.86 14.12
N ASP A 26 -2.21 20.95 14.57
CA ASP A 26 -1.82 19.67 15.15
C ASP A 26 -2.18 18.47 14.25
N TYR A 27 -1.65 18.43 13.03
CA TYR A 27 -1.85 17.28 12.12
C TYR A 27 -0.78 16.19 12.33
N GLU A 28 -1.13 14.94 12.00
CA GLU A 28 -0.19 13.81 12.00
C GLU A 28 0.33 13.51 10.62
N GLN A 29 -0.49 13.60 9.57
CA GLN A 29 -0.07 13.38 8.20
C GLN A 29 -0.83 14.28 7.23
N ILE A 30 -0.13 14.66 6.16
CA ILE A 30 -0.69 15.40 5.03
C ILE A 30 -0.26 14.71 3.73
N PHE A 31 -1.22 14.49 2.85
CA PHE A 31 -1.01 14.19 1.44
C PHE A 31 -1.56 15.35 0.62
N ILE A 32 -0.76 15.91 -0.29
CA ILE A 32 -1.22 16.95 -1.21
C ILE A 32 -0.95 16.46 -2.62
N ALA A 33 -1.98 16.41 -3.46
CA ALA A 33 -1.87 16.23 -4.89
C ALA A 33 -2.29 17.51 -5.61
N LYS A 34 -1.55 17.88 -6.66
CA LYS A 34 -1.78 19.10 -7.42
C LYS A 34 -2.02 18.80 -8.89
N ASP A 35 -2.82 19.67 -9.52
CA ASP A 35 -3.11 19.59 -10.95
C ASP A 35 -3.47 18.15 -11.36
N ASN A 36 -4.45 17.57 -10.64
CA ASN A 36 -4.80 16.17 -10.79
C ASN A 36 -5.22 15.83 -12.22
N ALA A 37 -5.85 16.77 -12.95
CA ALA A 37 -6.24 16.59 -14.34
C ALA A 37 -5.04 16.23 -15.24
N THR A 38 -3.99 17.04 -15.17
CA THR A 38 -2.80 16.87 -16.01
C THR A 38 -2.06 15.59 -15.63
N HIS A 39 -1.83 15.36 -14.34
CA HIS A 39 -1.10 14.18 -13.88
C HIS A 39 -1.87 12.88 -14.09
N TYR A 40 -3.20 12.88 -13.90
CA TYR A 40 -4.03 11.71 -14.20
C TYR A 40 -4.02 11.39 -15.70
N SER A 41 -4.12 12.41 -16.55
CA SER A 41 -3.99 12.24 -18.00
C SER A 41 -2.63 11.63 -18.40
N LEU A 42 -1.55 12.10 -17.79
CA LEU A 42 -0.21 11.53 -17.99
C LEU A 42 -0.09 10.11 -17.44
N ALA A 43 -0.68 9.84 -16.28
CA ALA A 43 -0.67 8.53 -15.63
C ALA A 43 -1.34 7.45 -16.51
N LYS A 44 -2.38 7.83 -17.26
CA LYS A 44 -3.04 6.97 -18.26
C LYS A 44 -2.15 6.57 -19.44
N ASN A 45 -0.95 7.13 -19.59
CA ASN A 45 0.03 6.60 -20.55
C ASN A 45 0.76 5.34 -20.02
N THR A 46 0.65 5.04 -18.73
CA THR A 46 1.15 3.79 -18.15
C THR A 46 0.19 2.66 -18.50
N GLN A 47 0.71 1.55 -19.03
CA GLN A 47 -0.13 0.51 -19.65
C GLN A 47 -1.17 -0.09 -18.68
N LEU A 48 -0.78 -0.34 -17.42
CA LEU A 48 -1.72 -0.82 -16.41
C LEU A 48 -2.88 0.17 -16.19
N VAL A 49 -2.56 1.45 -16.06
CA VAL A 49 -3.56 2.49 -15.78
C VAL A 49 -4.50 2.66 -16.96
N ASP A 50 -3.98 2.63 -18.19
CA ASP A 50 -4.79 2.67 -19.41
C ASP A 50 -5.76 1.48 -19.47
N ILE A 51 -5.26 0.26 -19.26
CA ILE A 51 -6.09 -0.94 -19.32
C ILE A 51 -7.18 -0.91 -18.24
N LEU A 52 -6.83 -0.58 -17.00
CA LEU A 52 -7.80 -0.50 -15.91
C LEU A 52 -8.85 0.59 -16.16
N ALA A 53 -8.42 1.79 -16.54
CA ALA A 53 -9.31 2.93 -16.74
C ALA A 53 -10.19 2.77 -17.99
N ASN A 54 -9.57 2.47 -19.13
CA ASN A 54 -10.20 2.53 -20.45
C ASN A 54 -10.62 1.14 -20.96
N SER A 55 -9.74 0.13 -20.95
CA SER A 55 -10.03 -1.17 -21.58
C SER A 55 -11.01 -2.03 -20.76
N LEU A 56 -10.87 -2.04 -19.43
CA LEU A 56 -11.80 -2.73 -18.52
C LEU A 56 -13.03 -1.90 -18.18
N GLY A 57 -13.07 -0.62 -18.58
CA GLY A 57 -14.23 0.25 -18.38
C GLY A 57 -14.47 0.67 -16.93
N ILE A 58 -13.47 0.58 -16.04
CA ILE A 58 -13.62 0.98 -14.63
C ILE A 58 -13.90 2.48 -14.52
N GLU A 59 -13.20 3.33 -15.29
CA GLU A 59 -13.43 4.78 -15.26
C GLU A 59 -14.87 5.11 -15.73
N PRO A 60 -15.38 4.63 -16.88
CA PRO A 60 -16.78 4.76 -17.26
C PRO A 60 -17.78 4.23 -16.22
N MET A 61 -17.49 3.10 -15.57
CA MET A 61 -18.36 2.53 -14.52
C MET A 61 -18.47 3.46 -13.31
N ILE A 62 -17.34 3.95 -12.80
CA ILE A 62 -17.31 4.91 -11.69
C ILE A 62 -18.01 6.21 -12.09
N GLN A 63 -17.74 6.73 -13.29
CA GLN A 63 -18.42 7.93 -13.79
C GLN A 63 -19.93 7.74 -13.90
N GLY A 64 -20.39 6.57 -14.37
CA GLY A 64 -21.81 6.22 -14.43
C GLY A 64 -22.47 6.15 -13.05
N PHE A 65 -21.81 5.52 -12.08
CA PHE A 65 -22.28 5.45 -10.70
C PHE A 65 -22.34 6.84 -10.03
N LEU A 66 -21.31 7.66 -10.24
CA LEU A 66 -21.29 9.02 -9.70
C LEU A 66 -22.36 9.88 -10.36
N ALA A 67 -22.56 9.77 -11.68
CA ALA A 67 -23.61 10.50 -12.38
C ALA A 67 -25.00 10.13 -11.87
N SER A 68 -25.30 8.84 -11.68
CA SER A 68 -26.60 8.40 -11.17
C SER A 68 -26.85 8.86 -9.73
N SER A 69 -25.81 8.87 -8.89
CA SER A 69 -25.90 9.30 -7.49
C SER A 69 -26.05 10.81 -7.36
N LEU A 70 -25.26 11.60 -8.11
CA LEU A 70 -25.25 13.06 -8.01
C LEU A 70 -26.52 13.72 -8.57
N VAL A 71 -27.09 13.16 -9.64
CA VAL A 71 -28.29 13.72 -10.30
C VAL A 71 -29.48 13.78 -9.33
N GLN A 72 -29.60 12.80 -8.42
CA GLN A 72 -30.66 12.79 -7.40
C GLN A 72 -30.61 14.01 -6.46
N TYR A 73 -29.44 14.64 -6.34
CA TYR A 73 -29.20 15.79 -5.47
C TYR A 73 -28.98 17.10 -6.24
N GLY A 74 -29.26 17.12 -7.54
CA GLY A 74 -29.13 18.32 -8.38
C GLY A 74 -27.69 18.70 -8.74
N ALA A 75 -26.76 17.76 -8.62
CA ALA A 75 -25.36 17.91 -9.02
C ALA A 75 -25.03 17.04 -10.26
N THR A 76 -23.92 17.34 -10.94
CA THR A 76 -23.46 16.55 -12.09
C THR A 76 -22.09 15.94 -11.84
N ALA A 77 -21.81 14.81 -12.51
CA ALA A 77 -20.48 14.20 -12.48
C ALA A 77 -19.39 15.19 -12.97
N GLU A 78 -19.67 16.01 -13.99
CA GLU A 78 -18.74 17.03 -14.46
C GLU A 78 -18.38 18.07 -13.39
N GLN A 79 -19.33 18.45 -12.53
CA GLN A 79 -19.06 19.37 -11.42
C GLN A 79 -18.12 18.73 -10.40
N LEU A 80 -18.34 17.46 -10.07
CA LEU A 80 -17.46 16.72 -9.17
C LEU A 80 -16.08 16.51 -9.78
N THR A 81 -16.02 16.14 -11.06
CA THR A 81 -14.78 16.01 -11.83
C THR A 81 -14.01 17.32 -11.83
N ASP A 82 -14.65 18.46 -12.10
CA ASP A 82 -14.00 19.77 -12.03
C ASP A 82 -13.38 20.02 -10.66
N LEU A 83 -14.07 19.69 -9.56
CA LEU A 83 -13.56 19.82 -8.19
C LEU A 83 -12.29 18.98 -7.95
N ILE A 84 -12.34 17.67 -8.24
CA ILE A 84 -11.23 16.75 -7.96
C ILE A 84 -10.09 16.85 -8.97
N SER A 85 -10.33 17.45 -10.14
CA SER A 85 -9.34 17.68 -11.20
C SER A 85 -8.29 18.73 -10.83
N LYS A 86 -8.52 19.51 -9.76
CA LYS A 86 -7.62 20.56 -9.27
C LYS A 86 -6.67 20.01 -8.21
N ASP A 87 -6.55 20.68 -7.08
CA ASP A 87 -5.74 20.25 -5.96
C ASP A 87 -6.63 19.44 -4.99
N VAL A 88 -6.03 18.41 -4.40
CA VAL A 88 -6.64 17.62 -3.33
C VAL A 88 -5.64 17.51 -2.19
N MET A 89 -6.10 17.72 -0.96
CA MET A 89 -5.32 17.53 0.24
C MET A 89 -6.07 16.61 1.18
N ILE A 90 -5.37 15.60 1.70
CA ILE A 90 -5.85 14.71 2.75
C ILE A 90 -5.03 15.01 3.99
N VAL A 91 -5.68 15.28 5.11
CA VAL A 91 -5.07 15.54 6.40
C VAL A 91 -5.59 14.52 7.40
N THR A 92 -4.70 13.94 8.19
CA THR A 92 -5.08 13.01 9.26
C THR A 92 -4.63 13.51 10.62
N LYS A 93 -5.39 13.11 11.65
CA LYS A 93 -5.08 13.33 13.06
C LYS A 93 -5.73 12.22 13.87
N LYS A 94 -4.92 11.29 14.40
CA LYS A 94 -5.39 10.06 15.03
C LYS A 94 -6.28 9.31 14.04
N ASP A 95 -7.48 8.92 14.46
CA ASP A 95 -8.46 8.20 13.65
C ASP A 95 -9.29 9.12 12.73
N ASN A 96 -9.07 10.45 12.78
CA ASN A 96 -9.83 11.41 11.99
C ASN A 96 -9.14 11.74 10.66
N ILE A 97 -9.95 11.85 9.61
CA ILE A 97 -9.51 12.18 8.26
C ILE A 97 -10.31 13.38 7.76
N ALA A 98 -9.61 14.34 7.14
CA ALA A 98 -10.21 15.44 6.41
C ALA A 98 -9.69 15.45 4.96
N ILE A 99 -10.61 15.60 4.01
CA ILE A 99 -10.34 15.74 2.58
C ILE A 99 -10.74 17.14 2.16
N ILE A 100 -9.83 17.85 1.52
CA ILE A 100 -10.04 19.18 0.96
C ILE A 100 -9.83 19.07 -0.55
N ALA A 101 -10.77 19.55 -1.35
CA ALA A 101 -10.68 19.53 -2.80
C ALA A 101 -11.02 20.91 -3.39
N GLY A 102 -10.29 21.31 -4.43
CA GLY A 102 -10.52 22.56 -5.16
C GLY A 102 -9.22 23.26 -5.56
N PRO A 103 -9.27 24.55 -5.96
CA PRO A 103 -10.46 25.40 -5.96
C PRO A 103 -11.38 25.16 -7.18
N SER A 104 -12.69 25.02 -6.94
CA SER A 104 -13.73 24.98 -7.96
C SER A 104 -14.92 25.87 -7.58
N SER A 105 -15.46 26.61 -8.56
CA SER A 105 -16.70 27.37 -8.40
C SER A 105 -17.93 26.48 -8.16
N ASN A 106 -17.80 25.17 -8.38
CA ASN A 106 -18.87 24.20 -8.15
C ASN A 106 -18.88 23.66 -6.72
N ALA A 107 -17.88 23.95 -5.88
CA ALA A 107 -17.84 23.48 -4.49
C ALA A 107 -19.13 23.77 -3.68
N PRO A 108 -19.74 24.98 -3.72
CA PRO A 108 -21.00 25.24 -3.03
C PRO A 108 -22.18 24.38 -3.52
N LYS A 109 -22.20 24.03 -4.81
CA LYS A 109 -23.27 23.21 -5.41
C LYS A 109 -23.15 21.74 -5.00
N LEU A 110 -21.91 21.28 -4.80
CA LEU A 110 -21.60 19.90 -4.44
C LEU A 110 -21.79 19.61 -2.95
N LEU A 111 -21.77 20.62 -2.08
CA LEU A 111 -21.86 20.44 -0.63
C LEU A 111 -23.04 19.54 -0.23
N LYS A 112 -24.25 19.87 -0.69
CA LYS A 112 -25.44 19.08 -0.35
C LYS A 112 -25.33 17.64 -0.86
N ALA A 113 -24.97 17.46 -2.13
CA ALA A 113 -24.89 16.14 -2.74
C ALA A 113 -23.87 15.25 -2.02
N VAL A 114 -22.69 15.79 -1.70
CA VAL A 114 -21.63 15.06 -1.01
C VAL A 114 -22.03 14.68 0.41
N THR A 115 -22.62 15.60 1.19
CA THR A 115 -23.09 15.29 2.55
C THR A 115 -24.14 14.18 2.56
N GLU A 116 -25.09 14.22 1.60
CA GLU A 116 -26.16 13.22 1.52
C GLU A 116 -25.65 11.85 1.05
N ILE A 117 -24.71 11.81 0.10
CA ILE A 117 -24.11 10.55 -0.39
C ILE A 117 -23.24 9.88 0.68
N LEU A 118 -22.42 10.67 1.38
CA LEU A 118 -21.52 10.14 2.41
C LEU A 118 -22.26 9.77 3.71
N GLY A 119 -23.39 10.41 3.96
CA GLY A 119 -24.24 10.15 5.12
C GLY A 119 -23.76 10.83 6.41
N ALA A 120 -24.47 10.55 7.50
CA ALA A 120 -24.36 11.29 8.78
C ALA A 120 -22.99 11.19 9.47
N ASN A 121 -22.16 10.20 9.12
CA ASN A 121 -20.83 9.99 9.69
C ASN A 121 -19.80 11.00 9.16
N PHE A 122 -20.15 11.79 8.13
CA PHE A 122 -19.26 12.77 7.54
C PHE A 122 -19.83 14.18 7.71
N GLN A 123 -18.92 15.12 7.95
CA GLN A 123 -19.19 16.54 8.04
C GLN A 123 -18.58 17.21 6.83
N ALA A 124 -19.33 18.07 6.16
CA ALA A 124 -18.81 18.83 5.03
C ALA A 124 -19.06 20.33 5.18
N ALA A 125 -18.13 21.11 4.66
CA ALA A 125 -18.21 22.56 4.63
C ALA A 125 -17.60 23.10 3.34
N VAL A 126 -17.95 24.34 3.01
CA VAL A 126 -17.35 25.07 1.89
C VAL A 126 -16.71 26.34 2.43
N SER A 127 -15.46 26.57 2.02
CA SER A 127 -14.72 27.79 2.33
C SER A 127 -14.10 28.34 1.04
N GLY A 128 -14.59 29.48 0.59
CA GLY A 128 -14.27 30.01 -0.74
C GLY A 128 -14.71 29.03 -1.84
N ASN A 129 -13.75 28.60 -2.67
CA ASN A 129 -13.96 27.64 -3.75
C ASN A 129 -13.52 26.22 -3.37
N TYR A 130 -13.36 25.90 -2.09
CA TYR A 130 -12.93 24.58 -1.63
C TYR A 130 -14.07 23.85 -0.93
N LEU A 131 -14.19 22.56 -1.22
CA LEU A 131 -15.03 21.63 -0.46
C LEU A 131 -14.14 20.91 0.54
N LEU A 132 -14.55 20.93 1.81
CA LEU A 132 -13.89 20.23 2.91
C LEU A 132 -14.86 19.16 3.43
N ILE A 133 -14.35 17.96 3.64
CA ILE A 133 -15.10 16.81 4.15
C ILE A 133 -14.27 16.22 5.28
N SER A 134 -14.88 15.85 6.40
CA SER A 134 -14.20 15.26 7.56
C SER A 134 -15.05 14.18 8.20
N THR A 135 -14.41 13.18 8.79
CA THR A 135 -15.08 12.18 9.65
C THR A 135 -15.49 12.76 11.01
N ASP A 136 -14.93 13.90 11.39
CA ASP A 136 -15.18 14.54 12.68
C ASP A 136 -15.42 16.06 12.52
N LYS A 137 -16.39 16.57 13.29
CA LYS A 137 -16.81 17.97 13.23
C LYS A 137 -15.75 18.91 13.80
N GLU A 138 -15.16 18.56 14.94
CA GLU A 138 -14.14 19.40 15.58
C GLU A 138 -12.90 19.49 14.67
N PHE A 139 -12.52 18.38 14.05
CA PHE A 139 -11.41 18.33 13.11
C PHE A 139 -11.69 19.14 11.83
N LEU A 140 -12.93 19.12 11.32
CA LEU A 140 -13.34 20.00 10.21
C LEU A 140 -13.18 21.48 10.57
N GLU A 141 -13.62 21.88 11.76
CA GLU A 141 -13.49 23.25 12.27
C GLU A 141 -12.01 23.65 12.43
N GLN A 142 -11.15 22.72 12.89
CA GLN A 142 -9.70 22.93 12.95
C GLN A 142 -9.10 23.15 11.56
N CYS A 143 -9.51 22.38 10.55
CA CYS A 143 -9.05 22.55 9.17
C CYS A 143 -9.54 23.87 8.55
N LEU A 144 -10.80 24.24 8.79
CA LEU A 144 -11.36 25.53 8.34
C LEU A 144 -10.64 26.74 8.95
N LYS A 145 -10.23 26.62 10.23
CA LYS A 145 -9.43 27.64 10.91
C LYS A 145 -8.01 27.71 10.38
N GLY A 146 -7.44 26.56 10.01
CA GLY A 146 -6.07 26.43 9.54
C GLY A 146 -5.03 26.79 10.61
N GLY A 147 -3.87 27.28 10.15
CA GLY A 147 -2.79 27.79 11.01
C GLY A 147 -1.61 26.85 11.22
N GLY A 148 -1.68 25.63 10.69
CA GLY A 148 -0.52 24.75 10.59
C GLY A 148 0.39 25.12 9.42
N THR A 149 1.58 24.54 9.42
CA THR A 149 2.62 24.83 8.44
C THR A 149 3.23 23.56 7.91
N ILE A 150 3.43 23.51 6.59
CA ILE A 150 4.20 22.46 5.93
C ILE A 150 5.61 23.00 5.67
N PRO A 151 6.68 22.21 5.88
CA PRO A 151 8.04 22.65 5.57
C PRO A 151 8.16 23.08 4.11
N GLU A 152 8.83 24.21 3.87
CA GLU A 152 8.98 24.81 2.53
C GLU A 152 9.63 23.83 1.54
N GLU A 153 10.63 23.06 2.00
CA GLU A 153 11.30 22.00 1.23
C GLU A 153 10.37 20.91 0.66
N ILE A 154 9.19 20.70 1.28
CA ILE A 154 8.16 19.76 0.78
C ILE A 154 7.35 20.43 -0.33
N LEU A 155 6.97 21.69 -0.13
CA LEU A 155 6.20 22.44 -1.12
C LEU A 155 7.04 22.75 -2.36
N GLU A 156 8.34 23.03 -2.18
CA GLU A 156 9.30 23.23 -3.28
C GLU A 156 9.39 22.03 -4.23
N LYS A 157 9.00 20.82 -3.80
CA LYS A 157 8.95 19.64 -4.69
C LYS A 157 8.01 19.86 -5.88
N PHE A 158 6.93 20.63 -5.72
CA PHE A 158 6.02 20.96 -6.81
C PHE A 158 6.62 21.91 -7.87
N SER A 159 7.83 22.42 -7.66
CA SER A 159 8.56 23.13 -8.74
C SER A 159 9.02 22.19 -9.87
N ASP A 160 9.13 20.89 -9.58
CA ASP A 160 9.31 19.84 -10.59
C ASP A 160 7.93 19.46 -11.15
N SER A 161 7.71 19.73 -12.44
CA SER A 161 6.43 19.48 -13.11
C SER A 161 6.04 17.99 -13.22
N SER A 162 6.94 17.07 -12.88
CA SER A 162 6.61 15.65 -12.78
C SER A 162 5.99 15.27 -11.43
N VAL A 163 6.15 16.11 -10.40
CA VAL A 163 5.64 15.84 -9.05
C VAL A 163 4.13 16.07 -9.01
N TRP A 164 3.40 14.96 -8.96
CA TRP A 164 1.95 14.96 -8.81
C TRP A 164 1.55 15.20 -7.36
N ALA A 165 2.21 14.52 -6.43
CA ALA A 165 1.84 14.59 -5.02
C ALA A 165 3.03 14.57 -4.07
N VAL A 166 2.81 15.10 -2.87
CA VAL A 166 3.74 15.03 -1.75
C VAL A 166 3.05 14.46 -0.52
N LEU A 167 3.82 13.74 0.28
CA LEU A 167 3.40 13.17 1.55
C LEU A 167 4.31 13.70 2.65
N PHE A 168 3.73 14.16 3.75
CA PHE A 168 4.48 14.63 4.90
C PHE A 168 3.83 14.20 6.20
N SER A 169 4.61 13.63 7.11
CA SER A 169 4.23 13.45 8.50
C SER A 169 5.35 14.01 9.38
N PRO A 170 5.08 15.05 10.20
CA PRO A 170 6.07 15.57 11.14
C PRO A 170 6.35 14.57 12.26
N ARG A 171 5.40 13.67 12.55
CA ARG A 171 5.50 12.73 13.66
C ARG A 171 4.60 11.51 13.44
N ILE A 172 5.23 10.36 13.22
CA ILE A 172 4.63 9.02 13.27
C ILE A 172 5.13 8.35 14.54
N SER A 173 4.22 7.97 15.44
CA SER A 173 4.57 7.27 16.68
C SER A 173 4.26 5.79 16.53
N MET A 174 5.28 4.94 16.65
CA MET A 174 5.20 3.48 16.61
C MET A 174 5.71 2.96 17.95
N GLN A 175 4.80 2.70 18.89
CA GLN A 175 5.14 2.44 20.30
C GLN A 175 6.02 3.58 20.86
N ASP A 176 7.20 3.26 21.39
CA ASP A 176 8.16 4.25 21.89
C ASP A 176 9.03 4.88 20.79
N SER A 177 8.87 4.48 19.53
CA SER A 177 9.67 4.99 18.41
C SER A 177 8.95 6.11 17.70
N VAL A 178 9.65 7.21 17.46
CA VAL A 178 9.08 8.37 16.77
C VAL A 178 9.85 8.61 15.48
N PHE A 179 9.12 8.75 14.37
CA PHE A 179 9.67 9.00 13.06
C PHE A 179 9.04 10.26 12.44
N SER A 180 9.71 10.86 11.47
CA SER A 180 9.08 11.75 10.50
C SER A 180 9.13 11.11 9.11
N LEU A 181 8.17 11.46 8.25
CA LEU A 181 8.06 10.93 6.91
C LEU A 181 7.97 12.05 5.90
N LYS A 182 8.72 11.92 4.81
CA LYS A 182 8.65 12.79 3.63
C LYS A 182 8.51 11.92 2.40
N GLY A 183 7.66 12.30 1.46
CA GLY A 183 7.54 11.54 0.22
C GLY A 183 7.03 12.37 -0.94
N THR A 184 7.27 11.84 -2.13
CA THR A 184 6.85 12.44 -3.39
C THR A 184 6.37 11.36 -4.33
N ILE A 185 5.31 11.64 -5.07
CA ILE A 185 4.82 10.83 -6.19
C ILE A 185 5.03 11.65 -7.46
N LYS A 186 5.65 11.02 -8.44
CA LYS A 186 5.96 11.58 -9.75
C LYS A 186 5.29 10.78 -10.85
N VAL A 187 4.83 11.47 -11.88
CA VAL A 187 4.28 10.87 -13.08
C VAL A 187 5.19 11.22 -14.25
N PHE A 188 5.62 10.18 -14.97
CA PHE A 188 6.39 10.28 -16.20
C PHE A 188 5.55 9.75 -17.36
N SER A 189 6.08 9.84 -18.59
CA SER A 189 5.37 9.39 -19.80
C SER A 189 5.07 7.89 -19.81
N ASP A 190 5.88 7.07 -19.14
CA ASP A 190 5.82 5.61 -19.20
C ASP A 190 5.80 4.95 -17.82
N LYS A 191 5.70 5.72 -16.74
CA LYS A 191 5.68 5.19 -15.37
C LYS A 191 5.15 6.20 -14.37
N ILE A 192 4.64 5.68 -13.26
CA ILE A 192 4.38 6.42 -12.03
C ILE A 192 5.40 5.95 -11.00
N SER A 193 6.05 6.86 -10.27
CA SER A 193 7.00 6.48 -9.24
C SER A 193 6.78 7.26 -7.97
N GLY A 194 6.94 6.62 -6.81
CA GLY A 194 7.01 7.32 -5.55
C GLY A 194 8.28 7.01 -4.78
N GLU A 195 8.70 7.99 -3.99
CA GLU A 195 9.79 7.88 -3.03
C GLU A 195 9.26 8.32 -1.68
N TYR A 196 9.49 7.52 -0.64
CA TYR A 196 9.23 7.86 0.74
C TYR A 196 10.50 7.70 1.57
N SER A 197 10.70 8.62 2.48
CA SER A 197 11.87 8.74 3.32
C SER A 197 11.43 8.88 4.77
N ILE A 198 11.84 7.93 5.60
CA ILE A 198 11.49 7.83 7.01
C ILE A 198 12.73 8.17 7.84
N TYR A 199 12.61 9.16 8.71
CA TYR A 199 13.69 9.68 9.55
C TYR A 199 13.42 9.36 11.02
N PRO A 200 14.39 8.81 11.77
CA PRO A 200 14.21 8.52 13.19
C PRO A 200 14.38 9.78 14.04
N GLU A 201 13.37 10.13 14.82
CA GLU A 201 13.37 11.34 15.67
C GLU A 201 13.86 11.07 17.10
N ASN A 202 13.89 9.81 17.53
CA ASN A 202 14.37 9.42 18.87
C ASN A 202 15.30 8.19 18.87
N ASP A 203 15.89 7.87 20.02
CA ASP A 203 16.85 6.75 20.13
C ASP A 203 16.22 5.40 19.80
N LYS A 204 14.98 5.17 20.24
CA LYS A 204 14.25 3.93 19.94
C LYS A 204 14.02 3.75 18.44
N ALA A 205 13.65 4.82 17.73
CA ALA A 205 13.52 4.82 16.28
C ALA A 205 14.86 4.58 15.57
N ARG A 206 15.96 5.15 16.09
CA ARG A 206 17.31 4.89 15.56
C ARG A 206 17.71 3.43 15.73
N ASP A 207 17.36 2.80 16.84
CA ASP A 207 17.65 1.39 17.08
C ASP A 207 16.82 0.47 16.19
N LEU A 208 15.54 0.79 15.96
CA LEU A 208 14.73 0.09 14.95
C LEU A 208 15.35 0.21 13.55
N LEU A 209 15.80 1.41 13.17
CA LEU A 209 16.45 1.65 11.89
C LEU A 209 17.75 0.85 11.71
N LYS A 210 18.53 0.67 12.78
CA LYS A 210 19.72 -0.21 12.74
C LYS A 210 19.34 -1.66 12.50
N GLY A 211 18.24 -2.13 13.11
CA GLY A 211 17.73 -3.49 12.93
C GLY A 211 17.23 -3.77 11.51
N MET A 212 16.87 -2.73 10.76
CA MET A 212 16.48 -2.80 9.35
C MET A 212 17.63 -3.05 8.39
N LYS A 213 18.89 -2.93 8.84
CA LYS A 213 20.05 -3.15 7.96
C LYS A 213 20.10 -4.58 7.46
N SER A 214 20.32 -4.68 6.15
CA SER A 214 20.43 -5.96 5.46
C SER A 214 21.68 -6.73 5.83
N THR A 215 21.54 -8.06 5.78
CA THR A 215 22.63 -9.00 6.04
C THR A 215 23.21 -9.48 4.72
N LYS A 216 24.51 -9.78 4.68
CA LYS A 216 25.16 -10.31 3.45
C LYS A 216 24.84 -11.77 3.18
N GLU A 217 24.24 -12.46 4.14
CA GLU A 217 24.00 -13.90 4.12
C GLU A 217 22.62 -14.28 3.56
N PHE A 218 21.81 -13.29 3.16
CA PHE A 218 20.50 -13.56 2.59
C PHE A 218 20.61 -14.35 1.29
N ASN A 219 20.04 -15.56 1.28
CA ASN A 219 20.03 -16.47 0.14
C ASN A 219 18.66 -17.14 -0.06
N MET A 220 17.60 -16.59 0.57
CA MET A 220 16.26 -17.15 0.46
C MET A 220 15.67 -16.97 -0.95
N TYR A 221 16.07 -15.90 -1.65
CA TYR A 221 15.67 -15.61 -3.03
C TYR A 221 16.17 -16.64 -4.07
N THR A 222 17.10 -17.53 -3.69
CA THR A 222 17.60 -18.59 -4.57
C THR A 222 16.89 -19.93 -4.36
N ASP A 223 15.87 -19.98 -3.49
CA ASP A 223 15.15 -21.22 -3.23
C ASP A 223 14.39 -21.70 -4.49
N PRO A 224 14.55 -22.97 -4.91
CA PRO A 224 14.06 -23.44 -6.21
C PRO A 224 12.53 -23.48 -6.33
N ASN A 225 11.81 -23.39 -5.22
CA ASN A 225 10.34 -23.43 -5.21
C ASN A 225 9.70 -22.05 -5.40
N LEU A 226 10.49 -20.97 -5.41
CA LEU A 226 10.00 -19.62 -5.70
C LEU A 226 9.53 -19.54 -7.16
N GLY A 227 8.35 -18.94 -7.37
CA GLY A 227 7.75 -18.79 -8.69
C GLY A 227 6.38 -18.10 -8.64
N GLY A 228 5.84 -17.74 -9.81
CA GLY A 228 4.59 -16.99 -9.93
C GLY A 228 4.80 -15.56 -10.41
N GLU A 229 3.91 -14.66 -9.98
CA GLU A 229 3.86 -13.27 -10.45
C GLU A 229 4.22 -12.25 -9.36
N ILE A 230 4.00 -12.59 -8.08
CA ILE A 230 4.28 -11.70 -6.95
C ILE A 230 5.46 -12.25 -6.15
N PHE A 231 6.41 -11.40 -5.79
CA PHE A 231 7.55 -11.74 -4.95
C PHE A 231 7.74 -10.70 -3.86
N ILE A 232 7.94 -11.16 -2.62
CA ILE A 232 8.30 -10.31 -1.48
C ILE A 232 9.54 -10.90 -0.83
N PHE A 233 10.62 -10.12 -0.77
CA PHE A 233 11.83 -10.48 -0.05
C PHE A 233 12.05 -9.48 1.07
N ALA A 234 12.33 -9.99 2.27
CA ALA A 234 12.90 -9.18 3.34
C ALA A 234 14.23 -9.76 3.78
N ASN A 235 15.18 -8.85 3.95
CA ASN A 235 16.50 -9.11 4.46
C ASN A 235 16.82 -8.04 5.50
N VAL A 236 16.35 -8.25 6.72
CA VAL A 236 16.64 -7.40 7.87
C VAL A 236 17.39 -8.18 8.94
N GLY A 237 18.09 -7.49 9.82
CA GLY A 237 18.95 -8.12 10.82
C GLY A 237 18.19 -8.91 11.89
N ASN A 238 16.90 -8.66 12.10
CA ASN A 238 16.13 -9.28 13.19
C ASN A 238 14.63 -9.39 12.84
N PHE A 239 14.03 -10.55 13.09
CA PHE A 239 12.60 -10.81 12.87
C PHE A 239 11.69 -9.92 13.74
N SER A 240 12.12 -9.55 14.95
CA SER A 240 11.36 -8.64 15.82
C SER A 240 11.13 -7.26 15.19
N VAL A 241 11.95 -6.85 14.23
CA VAL A 241 11.74 -5.61 13.47
C VAL A 241 10.62 -5.80 12.44
N LEU A 242 10.56 -6.97 11.78
CA LEU A 242 9.47 -7.33 10.87
C LEU A 242 8.14 -7.43 11.62
N SER A 243 8.12 -8.10 12.76
CA SER A 243 6.90 -8.24 13.56
C SER A 243 6.41 -6.90 14.11
N LYS A 244 7.32 -6.04 14.59
CA LYS A 244 6.97 -4.68 15.01
C LYS A 244 6.45 -3.84 13.85
N LEU A 245 7.06 -3.90 12.67
CA LEU A 245 6.56 -3.21 11.47
C LEU A 245 5.17 -3.71 11.08
N TYR A 246 4.96 -5.03 11.07
CA TYR A 246 3.67 -5.64 10.79
C TYR A 246 2.58 -5.19 11.76
N GLN A 247 2.86 -5.23 13.07
CA GLN A 247 1.93 -4.82 14.13
C GLN A 247 1.64 -3.31 14.12
N SER A 248 2.66 -2.48 13.89
CA SER A 248 2.56 -1.01 14.00
C SER A 248 2.00 -0.32 12.76
N LEU A 249 2.18 -0.91 11.57
CA LEU A 249 1.54 -0.44 10.35
C LEU A 249 0.04 -0.78 10.30
N ASN A 250 -0.50 -1.38 11.39
CA ASN A 250 -1.87 -1.90 11.44
C ASN A 250 -2.19 -2.71 10.16
N LEU A 251 -1.19 -3.43 9.64
CA LEU A 251 -1.33 -4.30 8.47
C LEU A 251 -2.29 -5.44 8.77
N SER A 252 -2.50 -5.78 10.04
CA SER A 252 -3.64 -6.58 10.45
C SER A 252 -4.94 -5.95 9.98
N SER A 253 -5.19 -4.63 10.09
CA SER A 253 -6.44 -4.02 9.62
C SER A 253 -6.51 -3.71 8.12
N THR A 254 -5.40 -3.35 7.45
CA THR A 254 -5.41 -3.05 6.00
C THR A 254 -5.22 -4.29 5.13
N TYR A 255 -4.49 -5.30 5.62
CA TYR A 255 -4.44 -6.62 5.01
C TYR A 255 -5.47 -7.58 5.58
N SER A 256 -6.01 -7.46 6.81
CA SER A 256 -7.32 -8.09 7.07
C SER A 256 -8.30 -7.48 6.11
N ASN A 257 -8.44 -6.16 5.98
CA ASN A 257 -9.30 -5.61 4.91
C ASN A 257 -8.84 -5.87 3.44
N LEU A 258 -7.77 -6.62 3.15
CA LEU A 258 -7.53 -7.20 1.81
C LEU A 258 -7.75 -8.71 1.80
N PHE A 259 -7.48 -9.43 2.88
CA PHE A 259 -7.67 -10.87 3.05
C PHE A 259 -9.06 -11.23 3.61
N SER A 260 -9.57 -10.49 4.59
CA SER A 260 -10.98 -10.36 5.00
C SER A 260 -11.86 -9.64 3.96
N ASN A 261 -11.31 -8.83 3.05
CA ASN A 261 -12.05 -8.49 1.83
C ASN A 261 -11.88 -9.54 0.73
N MET A 262 -10.82 -10.35 0.74
CA MET A 262 -10.79 -11.61 -0.01
C MET A 262 -11.74 -12.64 0.60
N GLU A 263 -12.09 -12.60 1.90
CA GLU A 263 -13.17 -13.42 2.48
C GLU A 263 -14.52 -13.07 1.83
N THR A 264 -14.72 -11.82 1.40
CA THR A 264 -15.87 -11.40 0.58
C THR A 264 -15.82 -11.94 -0.85
N PHE A 265 -14.67 -12.43 -1.31
CA PHE A 265 -14.43 -13.00 -2.65
C PHE A 265 -14.11 -14.50 -2.63
N LEU A 266 -14.17 -15.16 -1.47
CA LEU A 266 -13.97 -16.59 -1.29
C LEU A 266 -15.34 -17.27 -1.11
N PRO A 267 -15.58 -18.44 -1.73
CA PRO A 267 -16.81 -19.20 -1.50
C PRO A 267 -17.04 -19.45 0.00
N GLU A 268 -18.31 -19.52 0.44
CA GLU A 268 -18.69 -19.69 1.86
C GLU A 268 -18.08 -20.93 2.56
N GLY A 269 -17.46 -21.85 1.79
CA GLY A 269 -16.75 -23.04 2.29
C GLY A 269 -15.25 -22.88 2.56
N THR A 270 -14.67 -21.69 2.35
CA THR A 270 -13.26 -21.35 2.65
C THR A 270 -13.11 -20.36 3.81
N LYS A 271 -14.08 -20.36 4.73
CA LYS A 271 -13.98 -19.66 6.01
C LYS A 271 -12.85 -20.31 6.82
N THR A 272 -11.67 -19.71 6.80
CA THR A 272 -10.58 -20.07 7.71
C THR A 272 -10.87 -19.36 9.03
N GLU A 273 -11.60 -20.03 9.91
CA GLU A 273 -12.10 -19.45 11.17
C GLU A 273 -11.01 -18.99 12.16
N ASN A 274 -9.71 -19.02 11.83
CA ASN A 274 -8.68 -18.63 12.81
C ASN A 274 -7.28 -18.26 12.28
N LEU A 275 -7.15 -17.60 11.12
CA LEU A 275 -5.82 -17.18 10.62
C LEU A 275 -5.10 -16.21 11.58
N GLU A 276 -5.82 -15.31 12.24
CA GLU A 276 -5.23 -14.39 13.23
C GLU A 276 -4.65 -15.14 14.44
N GLY A 277 -5.36 -16.15 14.98
CA GLY A 277 -4.86 -17.00 16.07
C GLY A 277 -3.63 -17.82 15.68
N GLN A 278 -3.58 -18.34 14.45
CA GLN A 278 -2.42 -19.09 13.93
C GLN A 278 -1.18 -18.19 13.70
N PHE A 279 -1.36 -16.92 13.36
CA PHE A 279 -0.27 -15.93 13.28
C PHE A 279 0.24 -15.51 14.67
N GLU A 280 -0.63 -15.41 15.67
CA GLU A 280 -0.23 -15.17 17.06
C GLU A 280 0.64 -16.32 17.60
N GLU A 281 0.28 -17.57 17.32
CA GLU A 281 1.09 -18.76 17.69
C GLU A 281 2.47 -18.77 17.00
N LEU A 282 2.57 -18.34 15.75
CA LEU A 282 3.86 -18.15 15.06
C LEU A 282 4.69 -16.99 15.65
N THR A 283 4.05 -16.05 16.34
CA THR A 283 4.73 -14.94 17.02
C THR A 283 5.48 -15.43 18.27
N GLU A 284 5.06 -16.52 18.90
CA GLU A 284 5.82 -17.17 19.99
C GLU A 284 7.16 -17.74 19.51
N LEU A 285 7.26 -18.07 18.21
CA LEU A 285 8.46 -18.56 17.55
C LEU A 285 9.34 -17.44 16.97
N SER A 286 8.92 -16.18 17.10
CA SER A 286 9.58 -15.01 16.52
C SER A 286 11.05 -14.88 16.90
N ASP A 287 11.43 -15.25 18.13
CA ASP A 287 12.82 -15.19 18.62
C ASP A 287 13.74 -16.24 17.97
N LYS A 288 13.17 -17.30 17.36
CA LYS A 288 13.92 -18.34 16.64
C LYS A 288 13.95 -18.12 15.12
N LEU A 289 13.18 -17.15 14.63
CA LEU A 289 13.18 -16.72 13.25
C LEU A 289 14.23 -15.64 13.01
N THR A 290 14.83 -15.68 11.83
CA THR A 290 15.69 -14.62 11.33
C THR A 290 14.85 -13.53 10.67
N GLY A 291 15.39 -12.33 10.51
CA GLY A 291 14.76 -11.27 9.71
C GLY A 291 14.82 -11.50 8.19
N GLN A 292 15.08 -12.74 7.76
CA GLN A 292 15.24 -13.12 6.37
C GLN A 292 14.05 -13.96 5.92
N PHE A 293 13.30 -13.49 4.93
CA PHE A 293 12.28 -14.29 4.27
C PHE A 293 12.18 -14.00 2.77
N ALA A 294 11.70 -14.98 2.03
CA ALA A 294 11.26 -14.82 0.65
C ALA A 294 9.88 -15.47 0.49
N LEU A 295 8.98 -14.80 -0.22
CA LEU A 295 7.63 -15.25 -0.48
C LEU A 295 7.31 -15.02 -1.96
N SER A 296 6.60 -15.97 -2.56
CA SER A 296 6.14 -15.90 -3.94
C SER A 296 4.70 -16.39 -4.07
N LEU A 297 3.90 -15.68 -4.88
CA LEU A 297 2.50 -16.05 -5.16
C LEU A 297 2.23 -16.12 -6.66
N LYS A 298 1.42 -17.11 -7.03
CA LYS A 298 0.74 -17.19 -8.33
C LYS A 298 -0.76 -16.92 -8.14
N ILE A 299 -1.27 -15.85 -8.72
CA ILE A 299 -2.67 -15.39 -8.58
C ILE A 299 -3.41 -15.27 -9.91
N SER A 300 -2.71 -15.33 -11.04
CA SER A 300 -3.31 -15.13 -12.37
C SER A 300 -4.46 -16.10 -12.69
N ASN A 301 -4.41 -17.35 -12.22
CA ASN A 301 -5.50 -18.32 -12.36
C ASN A 301 -6.72 -17.99 -11.50
N MET A 302 -6.50 -17.48 -10.29
CA MET A 302 -7.56 -17.08 -9.37
C MET A 302 -8.32 -15.86 -9.91
N ILE A 303 -7.60 -14.85 -10.41
CA ILE A 303 -8.20 -13.63 -10.96
C ILE A 303 -9.04 -13.94 -12.22
N GLU A 304 -8.51 -14.77 -13.12
CA GLU A 304 -9.24 -15.20 -14.31
C GLU A 304 -10.53 -15.93 -13.96
N ALA A 305 -10.44 -16.92 -13.06
CA ALA A 305 -11.62 -17.64 -12.59
C ALA A 305 -12.62 -16.68 -11.94
N PHE A 306 -12.19 -15.75 -11.10
CA PHE A 306 -13.07 -14.79 -10.44
C PHE A 306 -13.84 -13.89 -11.43
N LEU A 307 -13.20 -13.46 -12.52
CA LEU A 307 -13.81 -12.53 -13.47
C LEU A 307 -14.65 -13.22 -14.55
N PHE A 308 -14.39 -14.49 -14.82
CA PHE A 308 -15.05 -15.26 -15.89
C PHE A 308 -15.85 -16.47 -15.39
N SER A 309 -15.92 -16.72 -14.08
CA SER A 309 -16.71 -17.82 -13.52
C SER A 309 -18.20 -17.58 -13.74
N GLU A 310 -18.89 -18.60 -14.25
CA GLU A 310 -20.34 -18.73 -14.11
C GLU A 310 -20.69 -19.04 -12.64
N GLU A 311 -21.88 -18.63 -12.18
CA GLU A 311 -22.42 -18.99 -10.86
C GLU A 311 -22.31 -20.52 -10.69
N ASP A 312 -21.52 -20.99 -9.71
CA ASP A 312 -21.19 -22.40 -9.35
C ASP A 312 -19.77 -22.92 -9.66
N GLN A 313 -18.87 -22.16 -10.30
CA GLN A 313 -17.47 -22.60 -10.45
C GLN A 313 -16.63 -22.33 -9.19
N GLN A 314 -15.89 -23.34 -8.73
CA GLN A 314 -14.95 -23.20 -7.61
C GLN A 314 -13.74 -22.36 -8.06
N ILE A 315 -13.58 -21.19 -7.45
CA ILE A 315 -12.41 -20.33 -7.66
C ILE A 315 -11.17 -21.08 -7.12
N PRO A 316 -10.11 -21.27 -7.93
CA PRO A 316 -8.90 -21.94 -7.49
C PRO A 316 -8.16 -21.08 -6.47
N ASN A 317 -7.62 -21.71 -5.42
CA ASN A 317 -6.77 -21.04 -4.44
C ASN A 317 -5.46 -20.53 -5.08
N PRO A 318 -4.91 -19.42 -4.58
CA PRO A 318 -3.60 -18.95 -5.01
C PRO A 318 -2.50 -19.96 -4.66
N VAL A 319 -1.51 -20.11 -5.54
CA VAL A 319 -0.33 -20.94 -5.24
C VAL A 319 0.67 -20.07 -4.50
N LEU A 320 0.90 -20.38 -3.23
CA LEU A 320 1.79 -19.64 -2.34
C LEU A 320 2.96 -20.53 -1.92
N TYR A 321 4.13 -19.93 -1.93
CA TYR A 321 5.33 -20.45 -1.30
C TYR A 321 6.00 -19.37 -0.48
N ALA A 322 6.45 -19.70 0.72
CA ALA A 322 7.32 -18.84 1.50
C ALA A 322 8.45 -19.65 2.12
N VAL A 323 9.60 -19.02 2.28
CA VAL A 323 10.76 -19.57 2.98
C VAL A 323 11.27 -18.52 3.95
N VAL A 324 11.42 -18.92 5.21
CA VAL A 324 11.86 -18.06 6.31
C VAL A 324 13.09 -18.70 6.94
N GLY A 325 14.15 -17.92 7.16
CA GLY A 325 15.31 -18.43 7.90
C GLY A 325 14.97 -18.59 9.36
N GLY A 326 15.33 -19.72 9.97
CA GLY A 326 15.05 -19.96 11.39
C GLY A 326 15.42 -21.38 11.81
N LYS A 327 15.91 -21.52 13.04
CA LYS A 327 16.33 -22.81 13.61
C LYS A 327 15.19 -23.38 14.45
N ILE A 328 14.17 -23.89 13.77
CA ILE A 328 12.97 -24.43 14.42
C ILE A 328 12.76 -25.83 13.88
N SER A 329 12.86 -26.86 14.71
CA SER A 329 12.55 -28.23 14.28
C SER A 329 11.05 -28.41 14.01
N ILE A 330 10.70 -29.39 13.19
CA ILE A 330 9.29 -29.69 12.92
C ILE A 330 8.55 -30.19 14.18
N GLU A 331 9.27 -30.84 15.11
CA GLU A 331 8.74 -31.24 16.41
C GLU A 331 8.40 -30.03 17.29
N GLU A 332 9.28 -29.04 17.36
CA GLU A 332 9.01 -27.79 18.09
C GLU A 332 7.84 -27.03 17.47
N LEU A 333 7.81 -26.92 16.15
CA LEU A 333 6.71 -26.26 15.44
C LEU A 333 5.37 -26.94 15.75
N ASN A 334 5.34 -28.28 15.76
CA ASN A 334 4.12 -29.04 16.07
C ASN A 334 3.63 -28.86 17.51
N GLN A 335 4.54 -28.62 18.45
CA GLN A 335 4.17 -28.33 19.85
C GLN A 335 3.52 -26.96 20.00
N THR A 336 3.93 -25.98 19.19
CA THR A 336 3.38 -24.62 19.22
C THR A 336 2.06 -24.52 18.46
N THR A 337 1.96 -25.09 17.26
CA THR A 337 0.81 -24.88 16.37
C THR A 337 -0.33 -25.89 16.55
N ASN A 338 -0.26 -26.75 17.57
CA ASN A 338 -1.18 -27.89 17.79
C ASN A 338 -1.45 -28.75 16.53
N GLY A 339 -0.49 -28.78 15.60
CA GLY A 339 -0.65 -29.46 14.33
C GLY A 339 -0.47 -30.99 14.43
N GLN A 340 -0.57 -31.64 13.28
CA GLN A 340 -0.18 -33.05 13.12
C GLN A 340 0.97 -33.18 12.13
N ILE A 341 2.07 -33.78 12.58
CA ILE A 341 3.17 -34.16 11.69
C ILE A 341 2.69 -35.30 10.78
N LYS A 342 2.62 -35.02 9.49
CA LYS A 342 2.33 -35.96 8.42
C LYS A 342 3.60 -36.24 7.62
N VAL A 343 3.61 -37.37 6.92
CA VAL A 343 4.71 -37.77 6.05
C VAL A 343 4.14 -38.21 4.72
N ASP A 344 4.58 -37.57 3.64
CA ASP A 344 4.23 -37.95 2.27
C ASP A 344 5.48 -37.90 1.38
N SER A 345 5.68 -38.94 0.57
CA SER A 345 6.86 -39.07 -0.31
C SER A 345 8.22 -38.82 0.37
N GLY A 346 8.33 -39.13 1.66
CA GLY A 346 9.54 -38.91 2.48
C GLY A 346 9.70 -37.49 3.04
N ILE A 347 8.77 -36.58 2.75
CA ILE A 347 8.77 -35.20 3.26
C ILE A 347 7.90 -35.16 4.51
N ARG A 348 8.45 -34.65 5.62
CA ARG A 348 7.71 -34.43 6.87
C ARG A 348 7.15 -33.01 6.86
N TYR A 349 5.87 -32.86 7.15
CA TYR A 349 5.20 -31.56 7.16
C TYR A 349 4.12 -31.48 8.23
N ILE A 350 3.77 -30.27 8.64
CA ILE A 350 2.60 -29.97 9.46
C ILE A 350 1.50 -29.49 8.53
N ASP A 351 0.28 -29.99 8.73
CA ASP A 351 -0.92 -29.54 8.03
C ASP A 351 -1.73 -28.62 8.95
N LEU A 352 -1.84 -27.36 8.56
CA LEU A 352 -2.63 -26.32 9.19
C LEU A 352 -3.75 -25.92 8.23
N GLU A 353 -4.73 -26.81 8.09
CA GLU A 353 -5.98 -26.56 7.34
C GLU A 353 -5.75 -26.04 5.91
N GLY A 354 -4.86 -26.72 5.17
CA GLY A 354 -4.54 -26.36 3.78
C GLY A 354 -3.31 -25.47 3.62
N ILE A 355 -2.67 -25.06 4.73
CA ILE A 355 -1.30 -24.55 4.74
C ILE A 355 -0.38 -25.64 5.24
N TYR A 356 0.69 -25.92 4.50
CA TYR A 356 1.64 -26.97 4.83
C TYR A 356 2.99 -26.37 5.18
N ILE A 357 3.57 -26.78 6.31
CA ILE A 357 4.86 -26.26 6.77
C ILE A 357 5.89 -27.38 6.90
N THR A 358 7.06 -27.20 6.31
CA THR A 358 8.23 -28.06 6.53
C THR A 358 9.33 -27.28 7.23
N SER A 359 10.18 -28.01 7.94
CA SER A 359 11.40 -27.46 8.53
C SER A 359 12.61 -28.28 8.09
N GLU A 360 13.53 -27.63 7.39
CA GLU A 360 14.73 -28.26 6.84
C GLU A 360 15.87 -27.24 6.75
N SER A 361 17.09 -27.63 7.14
CA SER A 361 18.31 -26.84 6.89
C SER A 361 18.25 -25.40 7.42
N ASP A 362 17.83 -25.21 8.68
CA ASP A 362 17.65 -23.89 9.32
C ASP A 362 16.68 -22.97 8.55
N ARG A 363 15.67 -23.57 7.90
CA ARG A 363 14.61 -22.86 7.19
C ARG A 363 13.25 -23.48 7.49
N LEU A 364 12.25 -22.62 7.64
CA LEU A 364 10.85 -22.99 7.52
C LEU A 364 10.37 -22.72 6.10
N LYS A 365 9.64 -23.66 5.52
CA LYS A 365 9.02 -23.51 4.20
C LYS A 365 7.53 -23.70 4.33
N VAL A 366 6.77 -22.78 3.75
CA VAL A 366 5.31 -22.74 3.80
C VAL A 366 4.77 -22.92 2.39
N TYR A 367 3.78 -23.79 2.24
CA TYR A 367 3.18 -24.16 0.96
C TYR A 367 1.65 -24.06 1.05
N SER A 368 0.98 -23.59 -0.01
CA SER A 368 -0.49 -23.68 -0.11
C SER A 368 -1.00 -25.00 -0.71
N THR A 369 -0.09 -25.88 -1.14
CA THR A 369 -0.40 -27.25 -1.57
C THR A 369 0.56 -28.22 -0.88
N MET A 370 0.20 -29.50 -0.86
CA MET A 370 1.03 -30.51 -0.20
C MET A 370 2.46 -30.47 -0.74
N PRO A 371 3.51 -30.49 0.12
CA PRO A 371 4.89 -30.26 -0.30
C PRO A 371 5.37 -31.23 -1.40
N ALA A 372 4.95 -32.50 -1.36
CA ALA A 372 5.30 -33.49 -2.37
C ALA A 372 4.66 -33.24 -3.74
N GLN A 373 3.56 -32.48 -3.78
CA GLN A 373 2.82 -32.13 -4.99
C GLN A 373 3.11 -30.70 -5.46
N PHE A 374 3.81 -29.91 -4.63
CA PHE A 374 4.10 -28.52 -4.92
C PHE A 374 4.96 -28.40 -6.18
N LYS A 375 4.38 -27.77 -7.20
CA LYS A 375 5.06 -27.41 -8.43
C LYS A 375 4.75 -25.95 -8.71
N ASN A 376 5.79 -25.12 -8.68
CA ASN A 376 5.68 -23.74 -9.08
C ASN A 376 6.57 -23.52 -10.28
N GLU A 377 5.99 -23.06 -11.37
CA GLU A 377 6.76 -22.59 -12.52
C GLU A 377 7.52 -21.35 -12.07
N LYS A 378 8.79 -21.22 -12.47
CA LYS A 378 9.60 -20.04 -12.09
C LYS A 378 8.91 -18.72 -12.44
N GLY A 379 8.02 -18.72 -13.44
CA GLY A 379 7.19 -17.58 -13.79
C GLY A 379 8.06 -16.33 -14.00
N SER A 380 7.70 -15.26 -13.30
CA SER A 380 8.38 -13.96 -13.39
C SER A 380 9.59 -13.82 -12.44
N LEU A 381 10.09 -14.91 -11.85
CA LEU A 381 11.20 -14.86 -10.88
C LEU A 381 12.47 -14.26 -11.49
N GLU A 382 12.88 -14.67 -12.70
CA GLU A 382 14.09 -14.13 -13.34
C GLU A 382 13.97 -12.62 -13.62
N LYS A 383 12.76 -12.19 -14.02
CA LYS A 383 12.43 -10.77 -14.20
C LYS A 383 12.53 -10.02 -12.87
N ALA A 384 11.95 -10.54 -11.79
CA ALA A 384 12.05 -9.96 -10.45
C ALA A 384 13.52 -9.85 -9.98
N LEU A 385 14.30 -10.92 -10.15
CA LEU A 385 15.71 -10.95 -9.74
C LEU A 385 16.60 -9.97 -10.53
N SER A 386 16.20 -9.55 -11.73
CA SER A 386 16.92 -8.51 -12.47
C SER A 386 16.87 -7.12 -11.79
N PHE A 387 15.88 -6.89 -10.92
CA PHE A 387 15.73 -5.66 -10.14
C PHE A 387 16.23 -5.80 -8.69
N TYR A 388 16.34 -7.03 -8.19
CA TYR A 388 16.70 -7.30 -6.81
C TYR A 388 18.19 -7.06 -6.54
N LYS A 389 18.50 -6.49 -5.37
CA LYS A 389 19.86 -6.42 -4.83
C LYS A 389 19.85 -6.89 -3.38
N SER A 390 20.88 -7.61 -2.97
CA SER A 390 20.94 -8.24 -1.64
C SER A 390 21.05 -7.24 -0.48
N ASP A 391 21.40 -5.99 -0.76
CA ASP A 391 21.45 -4.90 0.22
C ASP A 391 20.10 -4.21 0.44
N MET A 392 19.03 -4.65 -0.23
CA MET A 392 17.67 -4.15 -0.03
C MET A 392 17.03 -4.81 1.20
N PRO A 393 16.61 -4.02 2.22
CA PRO A 393 15.89 -4.55 3.38
C PRO A 393 14.56 -5.20 3.02
N PHE A 394 13.85 -4.58 2.08
CA PHE A 394 12.59 -5.02 1.53
C PHE A 394 12.60 -4.83 0.02
N PHE A 395 12.05 -5.83 -0.67
CA PHE A 395 11.81 -5.84 -2.09
C PHE A 395 10.43 -6.46 -2.34
N ILE A 396 9.60 -5.78 -3.12
CA ILE A 396 8.33 -6.30 -3.60
C ILE A 396 8.30 -6.14 -5.12
N PHE A 397 7.93 -7.19 -5.82
CA PHE A 397 7.76 -7.19 -7.26
C PHE A 397 6.43 -7.85 -7.59
N VAL A 398 5.65 -7.21 -8.45
CA VAL A 398 4.42 -7.75 -9.00
C VAL A 398 4.50 -7.65 -10.51
N ASP A 399 4.39 -8.79 -11.19
CA ASP A 399 4.23 -8.85 -12.64
C ASP A 399 2.75 -8.92 -13.00
N PHE A 400 2.21 -7.84 -13.53
CA PHE A 400 0.83 -7.82 -14.00
C PHE A 400 0.69 -8.45 -15.39
N SER A 401 1.77 -8.71 -16.13
CA SER A 401 1.69 -9.22 -17.49
C SER A 401 0.82 -10.48 -17.63
N PRO A 402 0.98 -11.54 -16.80
CA PRO A 402 0.15 -12.74 -16.93
C PRO A 402 -1.32 -12.49 -16.57
N ILE A 403 -1.58 -11.53 -15.69
CA ILE A 403 -2.95 -11.14 -15.30
C ILE A 403 -3.59 -10.40 -16.47
N LEU A 404 -2.92 -9.36 -16.99
CA LEU A 404 -3.44 -8.53 -18.08
C LEU A 404 -3.64 -9.34 -19.37
N GLU A 405 -2.76 -10.29 -19.67
CA GLU A 405 -2.92 -11.19 -20.82
C GLU A 405 -4.20 -12.00 -20.71
N LYS A 406 -4.52 -12.54 -19.54
CA LYS A 406 -5.77 -13.28 -19.32
C LYS A 406 -7.01 -12.39 -19.39
N LEU A 407 -6.92 -11.15 -18.94
CA LEU A 407 -8.07 -10.22 -18.94
C LEU A 407 -8.35 -9.62 -20.31
N THR A 408 -7.31 -9.33 -21.08
CA THR A 408 -7.42 -8.55 -22.32
C THR A 408 -7.11 -9.35 -23.57
N GLY A 409 -6.48 -10.51 -23.44
CA GLY A 409 -5.90 -11.27 -24.54
C GLY A 409 -4.61 -10.66 -25.11
N ILE A 410 -4.06 -9.62 -24.47
CA ILE A 410 -2.89 -8.87 -24.96
C ILE A 410 -1.74 -9.01 -23.95
N THR A 411 -0.58 -9.47 -24.42
CA THR A 411 0.64 -9.49 -23.62
C THR A 411 1.21 -8.07 -23.50
N VAL A 412 1.22 -7.57 -22.27
CA VAL A 412 1.59 -6.19 -21.94
C VAL A 412 2.61 -6.24 -20.80
N ASP A 413 3.79 -5.66 -20.98
CA ASP A 413 4.82 -5.62 -19.94
C ASP A 413 4.43 -4.60 -18.88
N SER A 414 4.01 -5.08 -17.71
CA SER A 414 3.48 -4.22 -16.65
C SER A 414 3.92 -4.72 -15.30
N ILE A 415 4.60 -3.87 -14.53
CA ILE A 415 5.16 -4.23 -13.23
C ILE A 415 4.93 -3.15 -12.17
N LEU A 416 4.71 -3.61 -10.94
CA LEU A 416 4.94 -2.80 -9.75
C LEU A 416 6.22 -3.29 -9.09
N LEU A 417 7.18 -2.39 -8.92
CA LEU A 417 8.39 -2.63 -8.16
C LEU A 417 8.39 -1.73 -6.93
N LEU A 418 8.70 -2.30 -5.76
CA LEU A 418 9.08 -1.57 -4.56
C LEU A 418 10.45 -2.07 -4.11
N THR A 419 11.35 -1.13 -3.89
CA THR A 419 12.69 -1.36 -3.35
C THR A 419 12.90 -0.49 -2.12
N SER A 420 13.80 -0.89 -1.26
CA SER A 420 14.15 -0.08 -0.11
C SER A 420 15.65 -0.05 0.12
N SER A 421 16.09 0.97 0.84
CA SER A 421 17.46 1.15 1.30
C SER A 421 17.45 1.75 2.70
N VAL A 422 18.51 1.47 3.45
CA VAL A 422 18.65 1.95 4.82
C VAL A 422 20.07 2.37 5.10
N ASN A 423 20.23 3.48 5.80
CA ASN A 423 21.48 3.87 6.43
C ASN A 423 21.22 4.34 7.88
N ASP A 424 22.23 4.88 8.56
CA ASP A 424 22.12 5.27 9.97
C ASP A 424 21.13 6.43 10.24
N LYS A 425 20.67 7.13 9.20
CA LYS A 425 19.86 8.35 9.31
C LYS A 425 18.49 8.24 8.67
N ILE A 426 18.30 7.34 7.72
CA ILE A 426 17.11 7.32 6.89
C ILE A 426 16.82 5.90 6.37
N PHE A 427 15.54 5.56 6.33
CA PHE A 427 15.00 4.45 5.56
C PHE A 427 14.25 5.01 4.37
N THR A 428 14.62 4.59 3.16
CA THR A 428 14.01 5.07 1.92
C THR A 428 13.34 3.93 1.21
N VAL A 429 12.09 4.14 0.81
CA VAL A 429 11.30 3.23 -0.02
C VAL A 429 11.06 3.91 -1.36
N ASN A 430 11.44 3.23 -2.44
CA ASN A 430 11.14 3.66 -3.80
C ASN A 430 10.19 2.65 -4.41
N TRP A 431 9.14 3.12 -5.05
CA TRP A 431 8.28 2.28 -5.87
C TRP A 431 8.05 2.89 -7.23
N TYR A 432 7.81 2.05 -8.22
CA TYR A 432 7.23 2.51 -9.48
C TYR A 432 6.28 1.46 -10.04
N LEU A 433 5.28 1.98 -10.74
CA LEU A 433 4.40 1.26 -11.63
C LEU A 433 4.82 1.62 -13.06
N LYS A 434 5.12 0.62 -13.87
CA LYS A 434 5.48 0.77 -15.29
C LYS A 434 4.64 -0.16 -16.13
#